data_AF-A0A525K5Y5-F1
#
_entry.id   AF-A0A525K5Y5-F1
#
_cell.length_a   1.000
_cell.length_b   1.000
_cell.length_c   1.000
_cell.angle_alpha   90.00
_cell.angle_beta   90.00
_cell.angle_gamma   90.00
#
_symmetry.space_group_name_H-M   'P 1'
#
loop_
_entity.id
_entity.type
_entity.pdbx_description
1 polymer ?
#
loop_
_entity_poly.entity_id
_entity_poly.type
_entity_poly.pdbx_seq_one_letter_code
_entity_poly.pdbx_strand_id
1 'polypeptide(L)'
;MLVRRLVLTVLATMAACSALAASPPLTANGWGKLRIGMRERDAAKLFHMRIPRGIGPDSFECRQDEVPSQEGMAVMAQRGIITRITLSAPNRLLTDRGLGIGSTEAEVRRAYGQTLKVMTTPYEEEPAHDLTFWAFPGKRGVRYDTNIAGSVEAIYVGSDAINLIEGCS
;
A
#
# COMPACT_ATOMS: atom_id res chain seq x y z
N MET A 1 50.78 29.62 49.76
CA MET A 1 49.55 30.32 49.33
C MET A 1 49.81 30.76 47.90
N LEU A 2 49.16 30.35 46.81
CA LEU A 2 47.78 29.96 46.52
C LEU A 2 47.84 29.17 45.17
N VAL A 3 47.29 27.95 45.09
CA VAL A 3 47.26 27.15 43.83
C VAL A 3 45.97 27.47 43.07
N ARG A 4 46.08 28.14 41.92
CA ARG A 4 44.95 28.54 41.07
C ARG A 4 44.62 27.41 40.09
N ARG A 5 43.58 26.62 40.39
CA ARG A 5 43.07 25.56 39.49
C ARG A 5 42.25 26.20 38.36
N LEU A 6 42.73 26.11 37.13
CA LEU A 6 41.91 26.35 35.93
C LEU A 6 41.05 25.10 35.69
N VAL A 7 39.73 25.27 35.72
CA VAL A 7 38.78 24.25 35.27
C VAL A 7 38.49 24.52 33.80
N LEU A 8 38.88 23.59 32.93
CA LEU A 8 38.57 23.61 31.50
C LEU A 8 37.25 22.85 31.29
N THR A 9 36.16 23.56 31.04
CA THR A 9 34.86 22.96 30.74
C THR A 9 34.80 22.63 29.24
N VAL A 10 34.95 21.35 28.89
CA VAL A 10 34.72 20.86 27.53
C VAL A 10 33.21 20.66 27.35
N LEU A 11 32.54 21.52 26.57
CA LEU A 11 31.18 21.26 26.10
C LEU A 11 31.26 20.32 24.89
N ALA A 12 30.85 19.07 25.08
CA ALA A 12 30.60 18.13 23.99
C ALA A 12 29.21 18.39 23.39
N THR A 13 29.16 18.95 22.18
CA THR A 13 27.94 19.07 21.38
C THR A 13 27.54 17.69 20.83
N MET A 14 26.57 17.03 21.45
CA MET A 14 25.89 15.87 20.86
C MET A 14 25.04 16.33 19.66
N ALA A 15 25.50 16.06 18.45
CA ALA A 15 24.66 16.13 17.25
C ALA A 15 23.75 14.90 17.19
N ALA A 16 22.50 15.04 17.63
CA ALA A 16 21.48 14.01 17.46
C ALA A 16 21.05 13.98 15.98
N CYS A 17 21.49 12.95 15.25
CA CYS A 17 21.00 12.66 13.90
C CYS A 17 19.59 12.07 14.04
N SER A 18 18.56 12.90 13.92
CA SER A 18 17.18 12.44 13.80
C SER A 18 17.04 11.70 12.47
N ALA A 19 17.21 10.38 12.48
CA ALA A 19 16.87 9.55 11.33
C ALA A 19 15.36 9.71 11.09
N LEU A 20 15.00 10.41 10.00
CA LEU A 20 13.62 10.47 9.53
C LEU A 20 13.20 9.03 9.24
N ALA A 21 12.29 8.47 10.04
CA ALA A 21 11.80 7.12 9.80
C ALA A 21 11.12 7.10 8.43
N ALA A 22 11.68 6.34 7.49
CA ALA A 22 11.09 6.18 6.17
C ALA A 22 9.69 5.57 6.30
N SER A 23 8.73 6.05 5.49
CA SER A 23 7.39 5.46 5.43
C SER A 23 7.50 3.96 5.13
N PRO A 24 6.76 3.10 5.85
CA PRO A 24 6.79 1.67 5.58
C PRO A 24 6.30 1.40 4.15
N PRO A 25 6.94 0.47 3.41
CA PRO A 25 6.50 0.13 2.07
C PRO A 25 5.15 -0.59 2.10
N LEU A 26 4.44 -0.54 0.97
CA LEU A 26 3.29 -1.41 0.73
C LEU A 26 3.79 -2.83 0.44
N THR A 27 3.21 -3.81 1.11
CA THR A 27 3.55 -5.23 0.93
C THR A 27 2.30 -6.03 0.62
N ALA A 28 2.47 -7.26 0.13
CA ALA A 28 1.35 -8.20 -0.02
C ALA A 28 0.58 -8.48 1.30
N ASN A 29 1.19 -8.17 2.46
CA ASN A 29 0.57 -8.31 3.79
C ASN A 29 -0.13 -7.03 4.29
N GLY A 30 0.02 -5.91 3.60
CA GLY A 30 -0.54 -4.61 3.95
C GLY A 30 0.50 -3.50 4.09
N TRP A 31 0.14 -2.43 4.81
CA TRP A 31 0.93 -1.20 4.97
C TRP A 31 1.01 -0.78 6.44
N GLY A 32 2.23 -0.66 6.99
CA GLY A 32 2.42 -0.31 8.40
C GLY A 32 1.63 -1.24 9.33
N LYS A 33 0.69 -0.66 10.10
CA LYS A 33 -0.23 -1.40 11.00
C LYS A 33 -1.50 -1.92 10.31
N LEU A 34 -1.80 -1.47 9.09
CA LEU A 34 -2.93 -1.92 8.30
C LEU A 34 -2.57 -3.26 7.65
N ARG A 35 -3.31 -4.32 7.98
CA ARG A 35 -2.99 -5.69 7.58
C ARG A 35 -4.12 -6.35 6.82
N ILE A 36 -3.77 -7.09 5.77
CA ILE A 36 -4.70 -8.00 5.12
C ILE A 36 -5.10 -9.10 6.11
N GLY A 37 -6.41 -9.30 6.29
CA GLY A 37 -7.01 -10.24 7.24
C GLY A 37 -7.36 -9.64 8.61
N MET A 38 -7.07 -8.36 8.87
CA MET A 38 -7.51 -7.72 10.12
C MET A 38 -9.00 -7.37 10.08
N ARG A 39 -9.61 -7.16 11.25
CA ARG A 39 -11.01 -6.72 11.33
C ARG A 39 -11.14 -5.26 10.89
N GLU A 40 -12.15 -4.99 10.06
CA GLU A 40 -12.49 -3.66 9.56
C GLU A 40 -12.66 -2.65 10.71
N ARG A 41 -13.39 -3.01 11.77
CA ARG A 41 -13.57 -2.16 12.95
C ARG A 41 -12.26 -1.77 13.66
N ASP A 42 -11.25 -2.64 13.63
CA ASP A 42 -9.96 -2.38 14.28
C ASP A 42 -9.13 -1.47 13.37
N ALA A 43 -9.19 -1.68 12.05
CA ALA A 43 -8.60 -0.78 11.07
C ALA A 43 -9.24 0.62 11.16
N ALA A 44 -10.57 0.71 11.22
CA ALA A 44 -11.28 1.99 11.29
C ALA A 44 -10.90 2.79 12.54
N LYS A 45 -10.71 2.13 13.68
CA LYS A 45 -10.19 2.78 14.89
C LYS A 45 -8.76 3.27 14.73
N LEU A 46 -7.88 2.44 14.16
CA LEU A 46 -6.45 2.75 14.03
C LEU A 46 -6.15 3.83 12.98
N PHE A 47 -6.97 3.89 11.92
CA PHE A 47 -6.76 4.76 10.77
C PHE A 47 -7.85 5.83 10.62
N HIS A 48 -8.71 5.98 11.64
CA HIS A 48 -9.79 6.97 11.68
C HIS A 48 -10.76 6.88 10.48
N MET A 49 -10.93 5.69 9.91
CA MET A 49 -11.86 5.45 8.81
C MET A 49 -13.30 5.49 9.32
N ARG A 50 -14.22 5.90 8.46
CA ARG A 50 -15.65 5.83 8.73
C ARG A 50 -16.18 4.50 8.21
N ILE A 51 -17.13 3.91 8.95
CA ILE A 51 -17.87 2.72 8.53
C ILE A 51 -19.33 3.15 8.35
N PRO A 52 -19.72 3.69 7.18
CA PRO A 52 -21.11 4.09 6.92
C PRO A 52 -22.06 2.89 6.98
N ARG A 53 -23.37 3.12 7.11
CA ARG A 53 -24.35 2.04 6.89
C ARG A 53 -24.91 2.19 5.49
N GLY A 54 -24.87 1.13 4.68
CA GLY A 54 -25.41 1.16 3.33
C GLY A 54 -25.51 -0.22 2.68
N ILE A 55 -25.78 -0.21 1.37
CA ILE A 55 -25.82 -1.38 0.48
C ILE A 55 -24.62 -1.33 -0.47
N GLY A 56 -24.35 -2.42 -1.19
CA GLY A 56 -23.22 -2.46 -2.13
C GLY A 56 -21.87 -2.26 -1.39
N PRO A 57 -20.95 -1.41 -1.89
CA PRO A 57 -19.66 -1.14 -1.26
C PRO A 57 -19.74 -0.31 0.04
N ASP A 58 -20.94 -0.06 0.59
CA ASP A 58 -21.15 0.49 1.93
C ASP A 58 -21.76 -0.55 2.91
N SER A 59 -21.89 -1.80 2.46
CA SER A 59 -22.52 -2.88 3.22
C SER A 59 -21.51 -3.63 4.11
N PHE A 60 -22.00 -4.58 4.91
CA PHE A 60 -21.12 -5.49 5.65
C PHE A 60 -20.49 -6.56 4.74
N GLU A 61 -21.21 -6.98 3.69
CA GLU A 61 -20.76 -8.01 2.76
C GLU A 61 -19.58 -7.53 1.93
N CYS A 62 -19.63 -6.27 1.52
CA CYS A 62 -18.60 -5.57 0.78
C CYS A 62 -18.54 -4.13 1.27
N ARG A 63 -17.35 -3.68 1.63
CA ARG A 63 -17.10 -2.29 1.91
C ARG A 63 -15.84 -1.80 1.21
N GLN A 64 -15.88 -0.59 0.67
CA GLN A 64 -14.68 0.11 0.25
C GLN A 64 -14.63 1.50 0.90
N ASP A 65 -13.63 1.72 1.75
CA ASP A 65 -13.45 3.00 2.46
C ASP A 65 -12.09 3.60 2.14
N GLU A 66 -12.04 4.93 2.01
CA GLU A 66 -10.78 5.66 1.94
C GLU A 66 -10.07 5.70 3.30
N VAL A 67 -8.74 5.76 3.26
CA VAL A 67 -7.90 5.98 4.44
C VAL A 67 -7.64 7.48 4.57
N PRO A 68 -8.25 8.21 5.52
CA PRO A 68 -8.21 9.68 5.53
C PRO A 68 -6.81 10.29 5.61
N SER A 69 -5.86 9.59 6.23
CA SER A 69 -4.46 10.04 6.34
C SER A 69 -3.62 9.76 5.09
N GLN A 70 -4.16 9.09 4.08
CA GLN A 70 -3.46 8.62 2.89
C GLN A 70 -4.34 8.82 1.65
N GLU A 71 -4.24 9.99 1.03
CA GLU A 71 -4.95 10.28 -0.22
C GLU A 71 -4.59 9.25 -1.31
N GLY A 72 -5.59 8.83 -2.08
CA GLY A 72 -5.43 7.76 -3.07
C GLY A 72 -5.21 6.37 -2.47
N MET A 73 -5.41 6.17 -1.16
CA MET A 73 -5.45 4.84 -0.55
C MET A 73 -6.87 4.49 -0.12
N ALA A 74 -7.34 3.32 -0.55
CA ALA A 74 -8.58 2.73 -0.09
C ALA A 74 -8.37 1.31 0.46
N VAL A 75 -9.26 0.89 1.34
CA VAL A 75 -9.34 -0.49 1.83
C VAL A 75 -10.63 -1.12 1.39
N MET A 76 -10.57 -2.41 1.09
CA MET A 76 -11.76 -3.23 0.94
C MET A 76 -11.90 -4.15 2.13
N ALA A 77 -13.10 -4.20 2.69
CA ALA A 77 -13.49 -5.22 3.64
C ALA A 77 -14.59 -6.11 3.05
N GLN A 78 -14.49 -7.41 3.28
CA GLN A 78 -15.57 -8.35 3.00
C GLN A 78 -15.94 -9.06 4.29
N ARG A 79 -17.23 -9.00 4.66
CA ARG A 79 -17.74 -9.55 5.92
C ARG A 79 -16.93 -9.08 7.13
N GLY A 80 -16.59 -7.79 7.13
CA GLY A 80 -15.85 -7.10 8.19
C GLY A 80 -14.36 -7.47 8.32
N ILE A 81 -13.76 -8.07 7.29
CA ILE A 81 -12.34 -8.41 7.23
C ILE A 81 -11.67 -7.67 6.07
N ILE A 82 -10.55 -7.00 6.31
CA ILE A 82 -9.78 -6.32 5.26
C ILE A 82 -9.21 -7.35 4.29
N THR A 83 -9.64 -7.31 3.02
CA THR A 83 -9.24 -8.25 1.97
C THR A 83 -8.34 -7.64 0.92
N ARG A 84 -8.37 -6.31 0.76
CA ARG A 84 -7.56 -5.55 -0.22
C ARG A 84 -7.19 -4.17 0.31
N ILE A 85 -6.01 -3.69 -0.06
CA ILE A 85 -5.63 -2.28 -0.03
C ILE A 85 -5.36 -1.88 -1.48
N THR A 86 -5.92 -0.75 -1.89
CA THR A 86 -5.74 -0.17 -3.22
C THR A 86 -4.99 1.14 -3.10
N LEU A 87 -3.98 1.35 -3.94
CA LEU A 87 -3.39 2.66 -4.20
C LEU A 87 -3.79 3.11 -5.60
N SER A 88 -4.08 4.40 -5.73
CA SER A 88 -4.25 5.12 -7.00
C SER A 88 -3.65 6.52 -6.87
N ALA A 89 -3.57 7.27 -7.97
CA ALA A 89 -3.18 8.68 -7.91
C ALA A 89 -4.10 9.46 -6.95
N PRO A 90 -3.57 10.42 -6.15
CA PRO A 90 -2.20 10.96 -6.17
C PRO A 90 -1.22 10.27 -5.18
N ASN A 91 -1.51 9.04 -4.72
CA ASN A 91 -0.69 8.36 -3.72
C ASN A 91 0.76 8.14 -4.19
N ARG A 92 1.73 8.32 -3.29
CA ARG A 92 3.18 8.22 -3.57
C ARG A 92 3.89 7.09 -2.82
N LEU A 93 3.15 6.20 -2.16
CA LEU A 93 3.75 5.06 -1.50
C LEU A 93 4.36 4.10 -2.53
N LEU A 94 5.48 3.51 -2.14
CA LEU A 94 6.15 2.48 -2.92
C LEU A 94 5.90 1.11 -2.30
N THR A 95 5.88 0.08 -3.14
CA THR A 95 5.91 -1.31 -2.67
C THR A 95 7.27 -1.67 -2.09
N ASP A 96 7.36 -2.86 -1.49
CA ASP A 96 8.62 -3.46 -1.02
C ASP A 96 9.67 -3.68 -2.13
N ARG A 97 9.29 -3.51 -3.40
CA ARG A 97 10.17 -3.55 -4.58
C ARG A 97 10.43 -2.18 -5.20
N GLY A 98 10.00 -1.10 -4.55
CA GLY A 98 10.22 0.27 -5.03
C GLY A 98 9.30 0.68 -6.19
N LEU A 99 8.20 -0.02 -6.41
CA LEU A 99 7.23 0.29 -7.47
C LEU A 99 6.09 1.15 -6.91
N GLY A 100 5.58 2.09 -7.70
CA GLY A 100 4.50 2.99 -7.30
C GLY A 100 3.61 3.37 -8.47
N ILE A 101 2.65 4.27 -8.21
CA ILE A 101 1.86 4.90 -9.28
C ILE A 101 2.81 5.62 -10.24
N GLY A 102 2.66 5.38 -11.53
CA GLY A 102 3.52 5.88 -12.60
C GLY A 102 4.74 5.01 -12.93
N SER A 103 5.02 3.93 -12.19
CA SER A 103 6.02 2.95 -12.62
C SER A 103 5.65 2.34 -13.97
N THR A 104 6.63 2.07 -14.82
CA THR A 104 6.42 1.45 -16.13
C THR A 104 6.19 -0.05 -15.99
N GLU A 105 5.47 -0.65 -16.94
CA GLU A 105 5.34 -2.10 -17.00
C GLU A 105 6.71 -2.82 -17.05
N ALA A 106 7.68 -2.24 -17.76
CA ALA A 106 9.04 -2.77 -17.83
C ALA A 106 9.74 -2.80 -16.46
N GLU A 107 9.50 -1.82 -15.60
CA GLU A 107 9.95 -1.82 -14.21
C GLU A 107 9.31 -2.95 -13.40
N VAL A 108 8.00 -3.14 -13.54
CA VAL A 108 7.26 -4.22 -12.86
C VAL A 108 7.81 -5.58 -13.30
N ARG A 109 7.93 -5.82 -14.61
CA ARG A 109 8.49 -7.06 -15.17
C ARG A 109 9.90 -7.34 -14.68
N ARG A 110 10.75 -6.31 -14.59
CA ARG A 110 12.11 -6.45 -14.06
C ARG A 110 12.13 -6.82 -12.57
N ALA A 111 11.19 -6.30 -11.78
CA ALA A 111 11.12 -6.55 -10.35
C ALA A 111 10.63 -7.96 -9.97
N TYR A 112 9.82 -8.61 -10.82
CA TYR A 112 9.22 -9.92 -10.54
C TYR A 112 9.72 -11.06 -11.45
N GLY A 113 10.28 -10.74 -12.62
CA GLY A 113 10.74 -11.72 -13.59
C GLY A 113 9.65 -12.70 -14.01
N GLN A 114 10.03 -13.98 -14.14
CA GLN A 114 9.14 -15.06 -14.61
C GLN A 114 7.98 -15.40 -13.67
N THR A 115 7.98 -14.87 -12.44
CA THR A 115 6.91 -15.13 -11.46
C THR A 115 5.69 -14.23 -11.65
N LEU A 116 5.78 -13.25 -12.55
CA LEU A 116 4.71 -12.32 -12.86
C LEU A 116 3.75 -12.93 -13.88
N LYS A 117 2.47 -12.97 -13.54
CA LYS A 117 1.41 -13.27 -14.50
C LYS A 117 0.96 -11.97 -15.16
N VAL A 118 0.83 -11.98 -16.48
CA VAL A 118 0.35 -10.84 -17.26
C VAL A 118 -0.91 -11.24 -17.99
N MET A 119 -1.94 -10.40 -17.90
CA MET A 119 -3.21 -10.55 -18.60
C MET A 119 -3.60 -9.22 -19.24
N THR A 120 -4.34 -9.26 -20.34
CA THR A 120 -5.02 -8.07 -20.89
C THR A 120 -6.04 -7.58 -19.86
N THR A 121 -6.16 -6.26 -19.70
CA THR A 121 -7.21 -5.67 -18.86
C THR A 121 -8.59 -5.75 -19.56
N PRO A 122 -9.70 -5.90 -18.82
CA PRO A 122 -11.04 -5.93 -19.41
C PRO A 122 -11.53 -4.58 -19.94
N TYR A 123 -10.89 -3.46 -19.57
CA TYR A 123 -11.39 -2.11 -19.87
C TYR A 123 -10.59 -1.34 -20.92
N GLU A 124 -9.31 -1.67 -21.07
CA GLU A 124 -8.43 -0.97 -22.00
C GLU A 124 -7.85 -1.95 -23.01
N GLU A 125 -7.61 -1.47 -24.22
CA GLU A 125 -6.88 -2.21 -25.22
C GLU A 125 -5.37 -2.18 -24.89
N GLU A 126 -4.58 -2.97 -25.63
CA GLU A 126 -3.13 -2.87 -25.61
C GLU A 126 -2.66 -1.40 -25.70
N PRO A 127 -1.67 -0.96 -24.92
CA PRO A 127 -0.71 -1.76 -24.14
C PRO A 127 -1.06 -1.97 -22.65
N ALA A 128 -2.32 -1.76 -22.24
CA ALA A 128 -2.74 -1.85 -20.86
C ALA A 128 -2.83 -3.33 -20.38
N HIS A 129 -2.34 -3.59 -19.17
CA HIS A 129 -2.24 -4.94 -18.61
C HIS A 129 -2.51 -5.01 -17.11
N ASP A 130 -3.01 -6.18 -16.70
CA ASP A 130 -3.04 -6.62 -15.32
C ASP A 130 -1.80 -7.47 -15.04
N LEU A 131 -0.92 -6.99 -14.16
CA LEU A 131 0.32 -7.67 -13.78
C LEU A 131 0.22 -8.17 -12.34
N THR A 132 0.08 -9.49 -12.16
CA THR A 132 -0.18 -10.10 -10.85
C THR A 132 0.97 -10.98 -10.38
N PHE A 133 1.39 -10.79 -9.13
CA PHE A 133 2.31 -11.66 -8.40
C PHE A 133 1.64 -12.18 -7.12
N TRP A 134 1.83 -13.47 -6.83
CA TRP A 134 1.36 -14.11 -5.60
C TRP A 134 2.54 -14.52 -4.73
N ALA A 135 2.64 -13.94 -3.52
CA ALA A 135 3.53 -14.44 -2.48
C ALA A 135 2.96 -15.74 -1.87
N PHE A 136 1.65 -15.77 -1.69
CA PHE A 136 0.88 -16.96 -1.32
C PHE A 136 -0.40 -16.98 -2.16
N PRO A 137 -0.56 -17.92 -3.11
CA PRO A 137 -1.70 -17.96 -4.01
C PRO A 137 -3.04 -17.81 -3.28
N GLY A 138 -3.83 -16.84 -3.74
CA GLY A 138 -5.13 -16.43 -3.22
C GLY A 138 -5.19 -15.85 -1.81
N LYS A 139 -4.04 -15.82 -1.12
CA LYS A 139 -3.96 -15.31 0.25
C LYS A 139 -3.22 -13.99 0.33
N ARG A 140 -2.11 -13.85 -0.39
CA ARG A 140 -1.23 -12.67 -0.35
C ARG A 140 -0.62 -12.46 -1.73
N GLY A 141 -1.06 -11.41 -2.39
CA GLY A 141 -0.55 -11.01 -3.70
C GLY A 141 -0.52 -9.51 -3.88
N VAL A 142 -0.02 -9.13 -5.03
CA VAL A 142 -0.03 -7.77 -5.56
C VAL A 142 -0.44 -7.83 -7.02
N ARG A 143 -1.37 -6.96 -7.42
CA ARG A 143 -1.73 -6.69 -8.82
C ARG A 143 -1.39 -5.23 -9.13
N TYR A 144 -0.81 -5.01 -10.29
CA TYR A 144 -0.61 -3.69 -10.88
C TYR A 144 -1.46 -3.59 -12.13
N ASP A 145 -2.29 -2.56 -12.21
CA ASP A 145 -3.02 -2.25 -13.44
C ASP A 145 -2.26 -1.13 -14.15
N THR A 146 -1.91 -1.35 -15.42
CA THR A 146 -1.28 -0.34 -16.27
C THR A 146 -2.30 0.26 -17.22
N ASN A 147 -2.14 1.56 -17.49
CA ASN A 147 -2.97 2.27 -18.47
C ASN A 147 -2.43 2.15 -19.90
N ILE A 148 -3.13 2.76 -20.86
CA ILE A 148 -2.70 2.86 -22.27
C ILE A 148 -1.32 3.50 -22.50
N ALA A 149 -0.75 4.21 -21.51
CA ALA A 149 0.62 4.72 -21.58
C ALA A 149 1.66 3.71 -21.05
N GLY A 150 1.24 2.49 -20.71
CA GLY A 150 2.08 1.43 -20.15
C GLY A 150 2.56 1.74 -18.73
N SER A 151 1.87 2.62 -18.01
CA SER A 151 2.23 3.09 -16.67
C SER A 151 1.23 2.62 -15.63
N VAL A 152 1.72 2.22 -14.46
CA VAL A 152 0.90 1.76 -13.34
C VAL A 152 -0.03 2.88 -12.87
N GLU A 153 -1.33 2.64 -12.91
CA GLU A 153 -2.35 3.59 -12.45
C GLU A 153 -3.06 3.14 -11.17
N ALA A 154 -3.02 1.83 -10.88
CA ALA A 154 -3.51 1.27 -9.63
C ALA A 154 -2.64 0.12 -9.13
N ILE A 155 -2.53 0.00 -7.80
CA ILE A 155 -1.84 -1.09 -7.12
C ILE A 155 -2.79 -1.71 -6.12
N TYR A 156 -2.96 -3.02 -6.18
CA TYR A 156 -3.81 -3.79 -5.28
C TYR A 156 -2.94 -4.76 -4.50
N VAL A 157 -2.98 -4.73 -3.17
CA VAL A 157 -2.37 -5.78 -2.34
C VAL A 157 -3.43 -6.45 -1.50
N GLY A 158 -3.38 -7.77 -1.36
CA GLY A 158 -4.48 -8.46 -0.73
C GLY A 158 -4.54 -9.97 -0.90
N SER A 159 -5.70 -10.49 -0.53
CA SER A 159 -6.17 -11.85 -0.84
C SER A 159 -6.63 -11.96 -2.30
N ASP A 160 -7.36 -13.02 -2.66
CA ASP A 160 -8.05 -13.17 -3.95
C ASP A 160 -8.84 -11.91 -4.40
N ALA A 161 -9.25 -11.06 -3.46
CA ALA A 161 -9.91 -9.78 -3.73
C ALA A 161 -9.10 -8.83 -4.65
N ILE A 162 -7.78 -9.02 -4.80
CA ILE A 162 -6.99 -8.23 -5.77
C ILE A 162 -7.45 -8.45 -7.21
N ASN A 163 -8.14 -9.55 -7.52
CA ASN A 163 -8.66 -9.84 -8.87
C ASN A 163 -10.06 -9.25 -9.12
N LEU A 164 -10.69 -8.64 -8.12
CA LEU A 164 -12.02 -8.04 -8.28
C LEU A 164 -11.91 -6.69 -8.96
N ILE A 165 -12.79 -6.44 -9.92
CA ILE A 165 -12.65 -5.34 -10.85
C ILE A 165 -13.49 -4.15 -10.37
N GLU A 166 -14.76 -4.37 -10.07
CA GLU A 166 -15.72 -3.34 -9.65
C GLU A 166 -15.99 -3.42 -8.17
N GLY A 167 -14.99 -3.07 -7.36
CA GLY A 167 -15.08 -3.25 -5.93
C GLY A 167 -15.18 -4.74 -5.61
N CYS A 168 -16.35 -5.22 -5.18
CA CYS A 168 -16.55 -6.62 -4.79
C CYS A 168 -17.11 -7.55 -5.88
N SER A 169 -17.17 -7.09 -7.13
CA SER A 169 -17.56 -7.89 -8.30
C SER A 169 -16.47 -7.97 -9.36
#